data_AF-N1ZFN9-F1
#
_entry.id   AF-N1ZFN9-F1
#
_cell.length_a   1.000
_cell.length_b   1.000
_cell.length_c   1.000
_cell.angle_alpha   90.00
_cell.angle_beta   90.00
_cell.angle_gamma   90.00
#
_symmetry.space_group_name_H-M   'P 1'
#
loop_
_entity.id
_entity.type
_entity.pdbx_description
1 polymer ?
#
loop_
_entity_poly.entity_id
_entity_poly.type
_entity_poly.pdbx_seq_one_letter_code
_entity_poly.pdbx_strand_id
1 'polypeptide(L)'
;MSIKKLDKQGRWRNKTVSFRVSPEEDKQIETAVKLSGMSKQDFIICCLQKRKIEVTGNPKVYKALKNELKDVLNELSRIEAGNKVS
;
A
#
# COMPACT_ATOMS: atom_id res chain seq x y z
N MET A 1 -8.62 20.66 1.33
CA MET A 1 -7.81 19.97 2.37
C MET A 1 -8.40 20.25 3.74
N SER A 2 -8.52 19.23 4.61
CA SER A 2 -9.00 19.44 6.00
C SER A 2 -7.99 20.31 6.77
N ILE A 3 -8.48 21.25 7.58
CA ILE A 3 -7.66 22.20 8.35
C ILE A 3 -6.78 21.40 9.32
N LYS A 4 -5.48 21.36 9.06
CA LYS A 4 -4.49 20.81 9.99
C LYS A 4 -4.32 21.80 11.14
N LYS A 5 -4.95 21.55 12.29
CA LYS A 5 -4.75 22.36 13.50
C LYS A 5 -3.58 21.79 14.29
N LEU A 6 -2.57 22.63 14.53
CA LEU A 6 -1.50 22.34 15.47
C LEU A 6 -2.04 22.48 16.90
N ASP A 7 -2.00 21.41 17.68
CA ASP A 7 -2.32 21.51 19.11
C ASP A 7 -1.13 22.08 19.91
N LYS A 8 -1.36 22.41 21.19
CA LYS A 8 -0.32 22.92 22.11
C LYS A 8 0.84 21.93 22.35
N GLN A 9 0.71 20.69 21.87
CA GLN A 9 1.69 19.61 22.00
C GLN A 9 2.36 19.28 20.65
N GLY A 10 2.18 20.12 19.63
CA GLY A 10 2.85 19.96 18.33
C GLY A 10 2.19 18.93 17.39
N ARG A 11 1.00 18.42 17.70
CA ARG A 11 0.29 17.43 16.88
C ARG A 11 -0.62 18.12 15.88
N TRP A 12 -0.37 17.87 14.59
CA TRP A 12 -1.19 18.38 13.48
C TRP A 12 -2.52 17.64 13.28
N ARG A 13 -2.60 16.40 13.80
CA ARG A 13 -3.79 15.54 13.80
C ARG A 13 -3.89 14.91 15.18
N ASN A 14 -4.71 15.49 16.05
CA ASN A 14 -4.80 15.14 17.47
C ASN A 14 -5.91 14.11 17.81
N LYS A 15 -6.66 13.63 16.81
CA LYS A 15 -7.69 12.60 16.98
C LYS A 15 -7.17 11.25 16.48
N THR A 16 -7.30 10.23 17.32
CA THR A 16 -6.96 8.84 16.98
C THR A 16 -8.22 8.07 16.59
N VAL A 17 -8.13 7.26 15.54
CA VAL A 17 -9.15 6.31 15.12
C VAL A 17 -8.48 4.94 15.05
N SER A 18 -9.03 3.95 15.75
CA SER A 18 -8.52 2.58 15.80
C SER A 18 -9.64 1.58 15.58
N PHE A 19 -9.35 0.51 14.86
CA PHE A 19 -10.26 -0.60 14.60
C PHE A 19 -9.49 -1.92 14.75
N ARG A 20 -10.20 -2.99 15.07
CA ARG A 20 -9.62 -4.35 15.12
C ARG A 20 -9.77 -4.99 13.76
N VAL A 21 -8.73 -5.71 13.34
CA VAL A 21 -8.69 -6.46 12.09
C VAL A 21 -8.17 -7.86 12.37
N SER A 22 -8.61 -8.81 11.57
CA SER A 22 -7.99 -10.12 11.46
C SER A 22 -6.58 -10.02 10.84
N PRO A 23 -5.72 -11.03 11.02
CA PRO A 23 -4.40 -11.07 10.38
C PRO A 23 -4.46 -11.01 8.84
N GLU A 24 -5.52 -11.52 8.24
CA GLU A 24 -5.72 -11.50 6.79
C GLU A 24 -6.04 -10.08 6.29
N GLU A 25 -6.97 -9.40 6.96
CA GLU A 25 -7.32 -8.01 6.67
C GLU A 25 -6.11 -7.07 6.85
N ASP A 26 -5.30 -7.27 7.89
CA ASP A 26 -4.07 -6.49 8.10
C ASP A 26 -3.10 -6.63 6.92
N LYS A 27 -2.88 -7.88 6.45
CA LYS A 27 -2.06 -8.15 5.25
C LYS A 27 -2.57 -7.45 4.01
N GLN A 28 -3.89 -7.47 3.78
CA GLN A 28 -4.51 -6.82 2.62
C GLN A 28 -4.32 -5.29 2.69
N ILE A 29 -4.50 -4.70 3.87
CA ILE A 29 -4.30 -3.27 4.10
C ILE A 29 -2.83 -2.88 3.85
N GLU A 30 -1.88 -3.62 4.41
CA GLU A 30 -0.45 -3.32 4.24
C GLU A 30 -0.01 -3.43 2.77
N THR A 31 -0.51 -4.43 2.06
CA THR A 31 -0.23 -4.59 0.63
C THR A 31 -0.75 -3.40 -0.17
N ALA A 32 -1.99 -2.98 0.08
CA ALA A 32 -2.59 -1.84 -0.60
C ALA A 32 -1.85 -0.53 -0.29
N VAL A 33 -1.43 -0.31 0.96
CA VAL A 33 -0.62 0.83 1.36
C VAL A 33 0.71 0.85 0.60
N LYS A 34 1.42 -0.29 0.55
CA LYS A 34 2.70 -0.43 -0.18
C LYS A 34 2.54 -0.11 -1.66
N LEU A 35 1.49 -0.61 -2.30
CA LEU A 35 1.18 -0.36 -3.71
C LEU A 35 0.83 1.11 -3.98
N SER A 36 0.12 1.76 -3.06
CA SER A 36 -0.24 3.18 -3.18
C SER A 36 0.96 4.13 -3.07
N GLY A 37 2.05 3.70 -2.42
CA GLY A 37 3.21 4.54 -2.12
C GLY A 37 2.96 5.64 -1.07
N MET A 38 1.77 5.66 -0.47
CA MET A 38 1.37 6.61 0.57
C MET A 38 1.73 6.10 1.97
N SER A 39 1.65 6.98 2.97
CA SER A 39 1.65 6.54 4.36
C SER A 39 0.36 5.78 4.68
N LYS A 40 0.40 4.80 5.60
CA LYS A 40 -0.80 4.06 6.05
C LYS A 40 -1.91 5.01 6.51
N GLN A 41 -1.53 6.07 7.23
CA GLN A 41 -2.48 7.09 7.70
C GLN A 41 -3.16 7.82 6.55
N ASP A 42 -2.40 8.30 5.55
CA ASP A 42 -2.99 9.03 4.42
C ASP A 42 -3.81 8.11 3.51
N PHE A 43 -3.39 6.86 3.33
CA PHE A 43 -4.16 5.83 2.62
C PHE A 43 -5.53 5.60 3.27
N ILE A 44 -5.57 5.32 4.58
CA ILE A 44 -6.81 5.07 5.33
C ILE A 44 -7.73 6.31 5.29
N ILE A 45 -7.17 7.51 5.45
CA ILE A 45 -7.94 8.76 5.34
C ILE A 45 -8.54 8.91 3.93
N CYS A 46 -7.78 8.59 2.89
CA CYS A 46 -8.25 8.65 1.50
C CYS A 46 -9.43 7.70 1.27
N CYS A 47 -9.29 6.45 1.71
CA CYS A 47 -10.34 5.42 1.63
C CYS A 47 -11.62 5.84 2.36
N LEU A 48 -11.51 6.27 3.62
CA LEU A 48 -12.66 6.67 4.44
C LEU A 48 -13.36 7.94 3.91
N GLN A 49 -12.63 8.82 3.23
CA GLN A 49 -13.18 10.04 2.63
C GLN A 49 -13.67 9.84 1.20
N LYS A 50 -13.68 8.60 0.67
CA LYS A 50 -14.01 8.27 -0.73
C LYS A 50 -13.26 9.12 -1.76
N ARG A 51 -12.03 9.51 -1.43
CA ARG A 51 -11.18 10.26 -2.37
C ARG A 51 -10.48 9.28 -3.30
N LYS A 52 -10.31 9.67 -4.56
CA LYS A 52 -9.52 8.90 -5.52
C LYS A 52 -8.10 8.73 -4.96
N ILE A 53 -7.63 7.50 -4.93
CA ILE A 53 -6.25 7.16 -4.59
C ILE A 53 -5.44 7.36 -5.87
N GLU A 54 -4.67 8.45 -5.94
CA GLU A 54 -3.77 8.69 -7.06
C GLU A 54 -2.38 8.17 -6.72
N VAL A 55 -1.92 7.18 -7.48
CA VAL A 55 -0.57 6.65 -7.35
C VAL A 55 0.38 7.62 -8.03
N THR A 56 1.03 8.48 -7.26
CA THR A 56 2.07 9.37 -7.79
C THR A 56 3.34 8.55 -8.00
N GLY A 57 3.91 8.61 -9.21
CA GLY A 57 5.14 7.90 -9.56
C GLY A 57 6.29 8.27 -8.62
N ASN A 58 6.57 7.41 -7.65
CA ASN A 58 7.67 7.54 -6.69
C ASN A 58 8.68 6.42 -6.94
N PRO A 59 10.00 6.66 -6.86
CA PRO A 59 11.02 5.60 -6.95
C PRO A 59 10.72 4.36 -6.08
N LYS A 60 10.07 4.53 -4.92
CA LYS A 60 9.61 3.42 -4.07
C LYS A 60 8.52 2.56 -4.73
N VAL A 61 7.54 3.19 -5.37
CA VAL A 61 6.47 2.51 -6.12
C VAL A 61 7.06 1.76 -7.30
N TYR A 62 7.98 2.39 -8.04
CA TYR A 62 8.69 1.74 -9.15
C TYR A 62 9.47 0.50 -8.68
N LYS A 63 10.20 0.60 -7.56
CA LYS A 63 10.94 -0.52 -6.98
C LYS A 63 10.01 -1.64 -6.52
N ALA A 64 8.89 -1.32 -5.88
CA ALA A 64 7.90 -2.30 -5.48
C ALA A 64 7.33 -3.03 -6.71
N LEU A 65 6.89 -2.29 -7.72
CA LEU A 65 6.32 -2.84 -8.95
C LEU A 65 7.32 -3.72 -9.71
N LYS A 66 8.59 -3.32 -9.77
CA LYS A 66 9.67 -4.13 -10.37
C LYS A 66 9.89 -5.45 -9.64
N ASN A 67 9.79 -5.47 -8.31
CA ASN A 67 9.93 -6.70 -7.55
C ASN A 67 8.76 -7.65 -7.79
N GLU A 68 7.52 -7.16 -7.72
CA GLU A 68 6.34 -7.98 -7.99
C GLU A 68 6.36 -8.56 -9.42
N LEU A 69 6.78 -7.76 -10.41
CA LEU A 69 6.96 -8.26 -11.79
C LEU A 69 8.04 -9.33 -11.90
N LYS A 70 9.11 -9.24 -11.10
CA LYS A 70 10.16 -10.26 -11.08
C LYS A 70 9.64 -11.58 -10.52
N ASP A 71 8.79 -11.52 -9.50
CA ASP A 71 8.18 -12.72 -8.91
C ASP A 71 7.23 -13.39 -9.91
N VAL A 72 6.42 -12.61 -10.64
CA VAL A 72 5.60 -13.13 -11.76
C VAL A 72 6.47 -13.79 -12.83
N LEU A 73 7.60 -13.18 -13.18
CA LEU A 73 8.52 -13.72 -14.20
C LEU A 73 9.17 -15.04 -13.75
N ASN A 74 9.51 -15.17 -12.47
CA ASN A 74 10.02 -16.40 -11.89
C ASN A 74 8.98 -17.53 -11.96
N GLU A 75 7.72 -17.26 -11.61
CA GLU A 75 6.65 -18.26 -11.70
C GLU A 75 6.39 -18.68 -13.15
N LEU A 76 6.40 -17.75 -14.10
CA LEU A 76 6.28 -18.07 -15.53
C LEU A 76 7.45 -18.94 -16.02
N SER A 77 8.67 -18.62 -15.61
CA SER A 77 9.88 -19.39 -15.98
C SER A 77 9.84 -20.81 -15.39
N ARG A 78 9.28 -20.97 -14.18
CA ARG A 78 9.06 -22.28 -13.56
C ARG A 78 8.06 -23.13 -14.35
N ILE A 79 6.97 -22.52 -14.82
CA ILE A 79 5.96 -23.20 -15.65
C ILE A 79 6.57 -23.61 -17.00
N GLU A 80 7.36 -22.74 -17.63
CA GLU A 80 8.03 -23.04 -18.91
C GLU A 80 9.04 -24.20 -18.77
N ALA A 81 9.80 -24.24 -17.67
CA ALA A 81 10.72 -25.35 -17.38
C ALA A 81 9.99 -26.69 -17.18
N GLY A 82 8.76 -26.68 -16.66
CA GLY A 82 7.92 -27.86 -16.52
C GLY A 82 7.45 -28.45 -17.86
N ASN A 83 7.31 -27.63 -18.90
CA ASN A 83 6.91 -28.07 -20.25
C ASN A 83 8.07 -28.66 -21.08
N LYS A 84 9.32 -28.56 -20.62
CA LYS A 84 10.51 -29.08 -21.33
C LYS A 84 10.93 -30.49 -20.90
N VAL A 85 10.17 -31.13 -20.01
CA VAL A 85 10.38 -32.55 -19.66
C VAL A 85 9.50 -33.38 -20.58
N SER A 86 10.03 -33.77 -21.74
CA SER A 86 9.49 -34.79 -22.64
C SER A 86 10.64 -35.58 -23.25
#